data_AF-A0A956VST9-F1
#
_entry.id   AF-A0A956VST9-F1
#
_cell.length_a   1.000
_cell.length_b   1.000
_cell.length_c   1.000
_cell.angle_alpha   90.00
_cell.angle_beta   90.00
_cell.angle_gamma   90.00
#
_symmetry.space_group_name_H-M   'P 1'
#
loop_
_entity.id
_entity.type
_entity.pdbx_description
1 polymer ?
#
loop_
_entity_poly.entity_id
_entity_poly.type
_entity_poly.pdbx_seq_one_letter_code
_entity_poly.pdbx_strand_id
1 'polypeptide(L)'
;DTTSNPTTDSKKGEEDALLEFYKKLRPGDPPTLDNAQNFVQNLFFSPRRYDLGKVGRYKLNRRLGVDVSNSDGKARILTNDDLIAVIKRIVQINNGEGRPDDIDHLGNRRVKTVGELIQNQLRIGLLRMERVVRERMSIRDPDQVTPLSLLNIRPVVAATREFFGGSQLSQFMDQTNPLA
;
A
#
# COMPACT_ATOMS: atom_id res chain seq x y z
N ASP A 1 9.29 5.07 32.29
CA ASP A 1 8.72 4.82 30.95
C ASP A 1 7.21 4.86 30.99
N THR A 2 6.63 5.97 30.52
CA THR A 2 5.19 6.25 30.52
C THR A 2 4.44 5.62 29.34
N THR A 3 5.06 4.70 28.61
CA THR A 3 4.50 4.07 27.40
C THR A 3 3.68 2.80 27.68
N SER A 4 3.40 2.48 28.94
CA SER A 4 2.81 1.20 29.35
C SER A 4 1.61 1.34 30.29
N ASN A 5 0.69 2.27 30.01
CA ASN A 5 -0.67 2.17 30.56
C ASN A 5 -1.70 2.84 29.63
N PRO A 6 -2.89 2.24 29.43
CA PRO A 6 -4.04 2.97 28.92
C PRO A 6 -4.35 4.07 29.93
N THR A 7 -4.15 5.32 29.53
CA THR A 7 -4.45 6.49 30.35
C THR A 7 -5.91 6.42 30.80
N THR A 8 -6.16 6.69 32.08
CA THR A 8 -7.48 6.70 32.73
C THR A 8 -8.45 7.76 32.18
N ASP A 9 -8.02 8.55 31.19
CA ASP A 9 -8.72 9.73 30.67
C ASP A 9 -9.11 9.49 29.19
N SER A 10 -10.20 8.76 28.98
CA SER A 10 -10.67 8.24 27.67
C SER A 10 -10.96 9.32 26.60
N LYS A 11 -10.95 10.61 26.94
CA LYS A 11 -11.23 11.74 26.02
C LYS A 11 -9.99 12.54 25.60
N LYS A 12 -8.82 12.30 26.21
CA LYS A 12 -7.53 12.89 25.78
C LYS A 12 -6.70 11.95 24.89
N GLY A 13 -7.20 10.74 24.62
CA GLY A 13 -6.40 9.66 24.03
C GLY A 13 -6.30 9.66 22.50
N GLU A 14 -7.33 10.03 21.74
CA GLU A 14 -7.31 9.86 20.27
C GLU A 14 -6.38 10.87 19.59
N GLU A 15 -6.57 12.16 19.88
CA GLU A 15 -5.74 13.24 19.34
C GLU A 15 -4.26 13.08 19.74
N ASP A 16 -4.00 12.76 21.01
CA ASP A 16 -2.64 12.57 21.50
C ASP A 16 -2.00 11.30 20.91
N ALA A 17 -2.76 10.20 20.77
CA ALA A 17 -2.27 8.99 20.10
C ALA A 17 -1.95 9.24 18.62
N LEU A 18 -2.77 10.04 17.91
CA LEU A 18 -2.50 10.42 16.53
C LEU A 18 -1.22 11.26 16.43
N LEU A 19 -1.01 12.21 17.35
CA LEU A 19 0.20 13.02 17.40
C LEU A 19 1.43 12.19 17.74
N GLU A 20 1.34 11.27 18.70
CA GLU A 20 2.44 10.36 19.06
C GLU A 20 2.79 9.43 17.90
N PHE A 21 1.77 8.85 17.25
CA PHE A 21 1.93 8.02 16.06
C PHE A 21 2.63 8.78 14.93
N TYR A 22 2.20 10.01 14.67
CA TYR A 22 2.80 10.86 13.62
C TYR A 22 4.24 11.23 13.96
N LYS A 23 4.54 11.65 15.19
CA LYS A 23 5.90 11.98 15.66
C LYS A 23 6.85 10.78 15.52
N LYS A 24 6.39 9.57 15.82
CA LYS A 24 7.21 8.36 15.76
C LYS A 24 7.57 7.96 14.32
N LEU A 25 6.64 8.13 13.39
CA LEU A 25 6.88 7.81 11.97
C LEU A 25 7.59 8.93 11.22
N ARG A 26 7.40 10.19 11.63
CA ARG A 26 8.01 11.38 11.02
C ARG A 26 8.55 12.33 12.08
N PRO A 27 9.73 12.05 12.65
CA PRO A 27 10.28 12.85 13.75
C PRO A 27 10.68 14.27 13.34
N GLY A 28 10.79 14.57 12.04
CA GLY A 28 11.21 15.88 11.53
C GLY A 28 10.08 16.84 11.13
N ASP A 29 8.84 16.35 10.96
CA ASP A 29 7.73 17.18 10.51
C ASP A 29 6.95 17.75 11.71
N PRO A 30 6.45 19.00 11.66
CA PRO A 30 5.64 19.56 12.74
C PRO A 30 4.34 18.75 12.91
N PRO A 31 4.07 18.19 14.10
CA PRO A 31 2.92 17.34 14.34
C PRO A 31 1.69 18.20 14.61
N THR A 32 0.89 18.46 13.58
CA THR A 32 -0.45 19.04 13.70
C THR A 32 -1.51 17.94 13.64
N LEU A 33 -2.66 18.15 14.29
CA LEU A 33 -3.75 17.17 14.31
C LEU A 33 -4.23 16.84 12.89
N ASP A 34 -4.44 17.86 12.06
CA ASP A 34 -4.88 17.67 10.68
C ASP A 34 -3.88 16.84 9.86
N ASN A 35 -2.58 17.09 10.02
CA ASN A 35 -1.56 16.32 9.32
C ASN A 35 -1.53 14.87 9.80
N ALA A 36 -1.64 14.65 11.11
CA ALA A 36 -1.65 13.31 11.69
C ALA A 36 -2.87 12.49 11.25
N GLN A 37 -4.08 13.07 11.30
CA GLN A 37 -5.31 12.44 10.83
C GLN A 37 -5.22 12.10 9.34
N ASN A 38 -4.85 13.08 8.51
CA ASN A 38 -4.70 12.86 7.07
C ASN A 38 -3.65 11.82 6.75
N PHE A 39 -2.58 11.73 7.54
CA PHE A 39 -1.54 10.73 7.36
C PHE A 39 -2.06 9.32 7.60
N VAL A 40 -2.78 9.07 8.71
CA VAL A 40 -3.40 7.76 9.00
C VAL A 40 -4.43 7.39 7.94
N GLN A 41 -5.30 8.33 7.56
CA GLN A 41 -6.29 8.15 6.50
C GLN A 41 -5.62 7.70 5.19
N ASN A 42 -4.51 8.35 4.81
CA ASN A 42 -3.78 8.04 3.59
C ASN A 42 -2.97 6.74 3.66
N LEU A 43 -2.58 6.30 4.87
CA LEU A 43 -1.76 5.12 5.06
C LEU A 43 -2.55 3.82 4.85
N PHE A 44 -3.75 3.72 5.43
CA PHE A 44 -4.52 2.47 5.46
C PHE A 44 -5.83 2.52 4.66
N PHE A 45 -6.47 3.70 4.58
CA PHE A 45 -7.84 3.82 4.08
C PHE A 45 -7.96 4.48 2.70
N SER A 46 -6.83 4.90 2.12
CA SER A 46 -6.81 5.52 0.78
C SER A 46 -6.59 4.46 -0.30
N PRO A 47 -7.59 4.16 -1.15
CA PRO A 47 -7.49 3.13 -2.20
C PRO A 47 -6.44 3.45 -3.27
N ARG A 48 -6.01 4.71 -3.35
CA ARG A 48 -4.94 5.13 -4.24
C ARG A 48 -3.55 4.74 -3.72
N ARG A 49 -3.39 4.66 -2.41
CA ARG A 49 -2.11 4.42 -1.72
C ARG A 49 -1.99 3.01 -1.17
N TYR A 50 -3.11 2.39 -0.81
CA TYR A 50 -3.16 1.08 -0.18
C TYR A 50 -4.10 0.13 -0.96
N ASP A 51 -3.63 -1.08 -1.23
CA ASP A 51 -4.40 -2.11 -1.94
C ASP A 51 -3.86 -3.49 -1.53
N LEU A 52 -4.66 -4.30 -0.84
CA LEU A 52 -4.32 -5.68 -0.48
C LEU A 52 -4.25 -6.59 -1.71
N GLY A 53 -4.82 -6.16 -2.84
CA GLY A 53 -5.06 -7.00 -3.99
C GLY A 53 -6.10 -8.10 -3.71
N LYS A 54 -6.49 -8.81 -4.76
CA LYS A 54 -7.50 -9.89 -4.65
C LYS A 54 -7.03 -11.00 -3.71
N VAL A 55 -5.77 -11.41 -3.81
CA VAL A 55 -5.20 -12.51 -3.02
C VAL A 55 -4.98 -12.09 -1.57
N GLY A 56 -4.50 -10.87 -1.31
CA GLY A 56 -4.27 -10.39 0.05
C GLY A 56 -5.56 -10.30 0.84
N ARG A 57 -6.63 -9.75 0.25
CA ARG A 57 -7.95 -9.71 0.89
C ARG A 57 -8.51 -11.12 1.14
N TYR A 58 -8.42 -12.02 0.16
CA TYR A 58 -8.82 -13.43 0.34
C TYR A 58 -8.07 -14.12 1.48
N LYS A 59 -6.75 -13.91 1.58
CA LYS A 59 -5.92 -14.48 2.66
C LYS A 59 -6.27 -13.90 4.03
N LEU A 60 -6.49 -12.58 4.10
CA LEU A 60 -6.89 -11.90 5.33
C LEU A 60 -8.23 -12.45 5.83
N ASN A 61 -9.24 -12.49 4.96
CA ASN A 61 -10.57 -13.00 5.27
C ASN A 61 -10.50 -14.46 5.75
N ARG A 62 -9.74 -15.31 5.04
CA ARG A 62 -9.58 -16.72 5.42
C ARG A 62 -8.86 -16.90 6.75
N ARG A 63 -7.91 -16.03 7.09
CA ARG A 63 -7.13 -16.13 8.34
C ARG A 63 -7.90 -15.58 9.54
N LEU A 64 -8.66 -14.50 9.35
CA LEU A 64 -9.41 -13.82 10.42
C LEU A 64 -10.86 -14.29 10.55
N GLY A 65 -11.38 -15.04 9.57
CA GLY A 65 -12.77 -15.48 9.53
C GLY A 65 -13.77 -14.36 9.25
N VAL A 66 -13.34 -13.28 8.58
CA VAL A 66 -14.19 -12.13 8.24
C VAL A 66 -14.74 -12.32 6.83
N ASP A 67 -16.04 -12.10 6.64
CA ASP A 67 -16.71 -12.23 5.34
C ASP A 67 -16.92 -10.86 4.68
N VAL A 68 -15.84 -10.28 4.15
CA VAL A 68 -15.91 -9.07 3.32
C VAL A 68 -15.86 -9.47 1.84
N SER A 69 -16.82 -9.00 1.05
CA SER A 69 -16.91 -9.31 -0.38
C SER A 69 -15.63 -8.95 -1.15
N ASN A 70 -14.99 -9.93 -1.81
CA ASN A 70 -13.75 -9.74 -2.58
C ASN A 70 -13.94 -8.96 -3.90
N SER A 71 -15.18 -8.78 -4.33
CA SER A 71 -15.58 -8.23 -5.63
C SER A 71 -15.30 -6.73 -5.74
N ASP A 72 -15.45 -6.00 -4.64
CA ASP A 72 -15.48 -4.54 -4.66
C ASP A 72 -14.08 -3.93 -4.50
N GLY A 73 -13.77 -2.89 -5.28
CA GLY A 73 -12.52 -2.15 -5.15
C GLY A 73 -12.34 -1.50 -3.77
N LYS A 74 -13.45 -1.10 -3.12
CA LYS A 74 -13.46 -0.59 -1.74
C LYS A 74 -13.19 -1.69 -0.71
N ALA A 75 -13.47 -2.95 -1.02
CA ALA A 75 -13.17 -4.05 -0.12
C ALA A 75 -11.68 -4.43 -0.11
N ARG A 76 -10.81 -3.81 -0.92
CA ARG A 76 -9.37 -4.11 -0.96
C ARG A 76 -8.52 -3.21 -0.06
N ILE A 77 -9.08 -2.15 0.49
CA ILE A 77 -8.45 -1.35 1.57
C ILE A 77 -8.72 -1.99 2.92
N LEU A 78 -7.87 -1.74 3.92
CA LEU A 78 -8.12 -2.21 5.28
C LEU A 78 -9.33 -1.50 5.88
N THR A 79 -10.07 -2.20 6.73
CA THR A 79 -11.17 -1.66 7.53
C THR A 79 -10.80 -1.65 9.02
N ASN A 80 -11.53 -0.88 9.82
CA ASN A 80 -11.31 -0.87 11.27
C ASN A 80 -11.56 -2.25 11.89
N ASP A 81 -12.55 -2.98 11.38
CA ASP A 81 -12.87 -4.33 11.83
C ASP A 81 -11.73 -5.32 11.53
N ASP A 82 -11.05 -5.16 10.39
CA ASP A 82 -9.85 -5.95 10.07
C ASP A 82 -8.74 -5.72 11.10
N LEU A 83 -8.49 -4.47 11.49
CA LEU A 83 -7.45 -4.14 12.46
C LEU A 83 -7.76 -4.73 13.84
N ILE A 84 -9.01 -4.61 14.28
CA ILE A 84 -9.47 -5.19 15.54
C ILE A 84 -9.33 -6.71 15.50
N ALA A 85 -9.71 -7.36 14.40
CA ALA A 85 -9.60 -8.80 14.23
C ALA A 85 -8.13 -9.27 14.22
N VAL A 86 -7.22 -8.53 13.58
CA VAL A 86 -5.78 -8.83 13.60
C VAL A 86 -5.23 -8.76 15.04
N ILE A 87 -5.53 -7.68 15.77
CA ILE A 87 -5.06 -7.52 17.16
C ILE A 87 -5.62 -8.64 18.04
N LYS A 88 -6.92 -8.93 17.92
CA LYS A 88 -7.56 -10.04 18.64
C LYS A 88 -6.86 -11.36 18.34
N ARG A 89 -6.50 -11.61 17.08
CA ARG A 89 -5.80 -12.83 16.69
C ARG A 89 -4.39 -12.93 17.26
N ILE A 90 -3.65 -11.82 17.32
CA ILE A 90 -2.32 -11.76 17.94
C ILE A 90 -2.43 -12.10 19.44
N VAL A 91 -3.40 -11.52 20.14
CA VAL A 91 -3.64 -11.80 21.57
C VAL A 91 -3.98 -13.28 21.80
N GLN A 92 -4.85 -13.86 20.97
CA GLN A 92 -5.18 -15.29 21.05
C GLN A 92 -3.94 -16.18 20.89
N ILE A 93 -3.09 -15.90 19.90
CA ILE A 93 -1.86 -16.67 19.69
C ILE A 93 -0.92 -16.55 20.90
N ASN A 94 -0.79 -15.35 21.48
CA ASN A 94 0.03 -15.14 22.68
C ASN A 94 -0.52 -15.88 23.91
N ASN A 95 -1.85 -16.07 24.00
CA ASN A 95 -2.49 -16.86 25.04
C ASN A 95 -2.42 -18.38 24.79
N GLY A 96 -1.75 -18.82 23.70
CA GLY A 96 -1.67 -20.23 23.31
C GLY A 96 -2.89 -20.74 22.53
N GLU A 97 -3.87 -19.87 22.24
CA GLU A 97 -5.08 -20.20 21.49
C GLU A 97 -4.85 -20.04 19.98
N GLY A 98 -4.24 -21.06 19.38
CA GLY A 98 -4.06 -21.16 17.94
C GLY A 98 -2.65 -21.59 17.55
N ARG A 99 -2.40 -21.63 16.24
CA ARG A 99 -1.08 -21.97 15.69
C ARG A 99 -0.43 -20.74 15.04
N PRO A 100 0.86 -20.49 15.31
CA PRO A 100 1.64 -19.52 14.55
C PRO A 100 1.72 -19.95 13.08
N ASP A 101 1.89 -18.98 12.19
CA ASP A 101 2.02 -19.25 10.76
C ASP A 101 3.45 -19.65 10.41
N ASP A 102 3.58 -20.65 9.54
CA ASP A 102 4.85 -21.05 8.95
C ASP A 102 5.14 -20.21 7.70
N ILE A 103 6.30 -19.56 7.69
CA ILE A 103 6.76 -18.66 6.61
C ILE A 103 7.16 -19.47 5.36
N ASP A 104 7.60 -20.71 5.54
CA ASP A 104 8.09 -21.55 4.45
C ASP A 104 6.96 -22.33 3.76
N HIS A 105 5.78 -22.38 4.38
CA HIS A 105 4.61 -23.01 3.79
C HIS A 105 4.29 -22.37 2.43
N LEU A 106 4.28 -23.17 1.36
CA LEU A 106 4.05 -22.68 0.00
C LEU A 106 2.70 -21.98 -0.17
N GLY A 107 1.70 -22.32 0.64
CA GLY A 107 0.44 -21.58 0.68
C GLY A 107 0.62 -20.09 1.04
N ASN A 108 1.70 -19.71 1.72
CA ASN A 108 2.04 -18.33 2.08
C ASN A 108 3.08 -17.70 1.13
N ARG A 109 3.63 -18.47 0.19
CA ARG A 109 4.54 -17.99 -0.86
C ARG A 109 3.78 -17.82 -2.18
N ARG A 110 3.95 -16.67 -2.84
CA ARG A 110 3.30 -16.39 -4.12
C ARG A 110 4.34 -16.03 -5.16
N VAL A 111 4.34 -16.77 -6.27
CA VAL A 111 5.16 -16.47 -7.44
C VAL A 111 4.56 -15.26 -8.16
N LYS A 112 5.41 -14.29 -8.52
CA LYS A 112 5.04 -13.15 -9.35
C LYS A 112 5.58 -13.38 -10.75
N THR A 113 4.72 -13.24 -11.76
CA THR A 113 5.14 -13.35 -13.17
C THR A 113 5.65 -12.01 -13.68
N VAL A 114 6.38 -12.04 -14.81
CA VAL A 114 6.91 -10.83 -15.46
C VAL A 114 5.79 -9.81 -15.74
N GLY A 115 4.61 -10.27 -16.17
CA GLY A 115 3.46 -9.40 -16.44
C GLY A 115 3.01 -8.60 -15.21
N GLU A 116 2.97 -9.23 -14.03
CA GLU A 116 2.59 -8.54 -12.78
C GLU A 116 3.64 -7.53 -12.34
N LEU A 117 4.92 -7.85 -12.52
CA LEU A 117 6.02 -6.96 -12.17
C LEU A 117 6.03 -5.72 -13.06
N ILE A 118 5.87 -5.90 -14.38
CA ILE A 118 5.76 -4.80 -15.35
C ILE A 118 4.50 -3.97 -15.08
N GLN A 119 3.37 -4.61 -14.79
CA GLN A 119 2.12 -3.91 -14.48
C GLN A 119 2.28 -2.96 -13.29
N ASN A 120 2.99 -3.39 -12.24
CA ASN A 120 3.27 -2.54 -11.08
C ASN A 120 4.12 -1.32 -11.45
N GLN A 121 5.16 -1.50 -12.28
CA GLN A 121 6.00 -0.38 -12.71
C GLN A 121 5.27 0.59 -13.65
N LEU A 122 4.45 0.06 -14.56
CA LEU A 122 3.57 0.87 -15.40
C LEU A 122 2.55 1.65 -14.57
N ARG A 123 1.95 1.04 -13.53
CA ARG A 123 1.05 1.73 -12.59
C ARG A 123 1.75 2.93 -11.94
N ILE A 124 3.00 2.78 -11.51
CA ILE A 124 3.79 3.89 -10.93
C ILE A 124 4.04 4.98 -11.98
N GLY A 125 4.40 4.60 -13.21
CA GLY A 125 4.59 5.54 -14.32
C GLY A 125 3.33 6.34 -14.65
N LEU A 126 2.17 5.67 -14.69
CA LEU A 126 0.86 6.29 -14.92
C LEU A 126 0.45 7.23 -13.78
N LEU A 127 0.70 6.87 -12.52
CA LEU A 127 0.43 7.75 -11.38
C LEU A 127 1.27 9.04 -11.44
N ARG A 128 2.53 8.95 -11.90
CA ARG A 128 3.37 10.14 -12.13
C ARG A 128 2.84 10.99 -13.28
N MET A 129 2.44 10.37 -14.39
CA MET A 129 1.83 11.06 -15.53
C MET A 129 0.53 11.77 -15.14
N GLU A 130 -0.36 11.12 -14.38
CA GLU A 130 -1.61 11.68 -13.89
C GLU A 130 -1.36 12.95 -13.06
N ARG A 131 -0.34 12.93 -12.19
CA ARG A 131 0.06 14.10 -11.41
C ARG A 131 0.45 15.28 -12.31
N VAL A 132 1.31 15.04 -13.31
CA VAL A 132 1.74 16.08 -14.26
C VAL A 132 0.56 16.62 -15.07
N VAL A 133 -0.36 15.76 -15.49
CA VAL A 133 -1.57 16.17 -16.22
C VAL A 133 -2.43 17.09 -15.32
N ARG A 134 -2.66 16.71 -14.07
CA ARG A 134 -3.45 17.49 -13.11
C ARG A 134 -2.81 18.85 -12.81
N GLU A 135 -1.48 18.89 -12.64
CA GLU A 135 -0.72 20.13 -12.45
C GLU A 135 -0.85 21.05 -13.68
N ARG A 136 -0.73 20.51 -14.90
CA ARG A 136 -0.88 21.29 -16.13
C ARG A 136 -2.30 21.82 -16.37
N MET A 137 -3.32 21.02 -16.03
CA MET A 137 -4.72 21.44 -16.11
C MET A 137 -5.04 22.58 -15.14
N SER A 138 -4.35 22.67 -14.00
CA SER A 138 -4.56 23.75 -13.03
C SER A 138 -3.95 25.09 -13.44
N ILE A 139 -2.96 25.09 -14.33
CA ILE A 139 -2.18 26.28 -14.72
C ILE A 139 -2.67 26.87 -16.04
N ARG A 140 -3.23 26.05 -16.94
CA ARG A 140 -3.60 26.45 -18.30
C ARG A 140 -5.09 26.76 -18.42
N ASP A 141 -5.41 27.74 -19.26
CA ASP A 141 -6.80 28.11 -19.55
C ASP A 141 -7.54 27.00 -20.32
N PRO A 142 -8.78 26.66 -19.94
CA PRO A 142 -9.50 25.51 -20.48
C PRO A 142 -9.74 25.60 -21.99
N ASP A 143 -9.88 26.81 -22.54
CA ASP A 143 -10.16 27.03 -23.96
C ASP A 143 -8.95 26.76 -24.88
N GLN A 144 -7.73 26.76 -24.32
CA GLN A 144 -6.50 26.49 -25.08
C GLN A 144 -5.93 25.08 -24.85
N VAL A 145 -6.58 24.27 -24.02
CA VAL A 145 -6.05 22.97 -23.61
C VAL A 145 -6.53 21.87 -24.54
N THR A 146 -5.60 21.31 -25.31
CA THR A 146 -5.84 20.06 -26.06
C THR A 146 -5.35 18.84 -25.27
N PRO A 147 -6.03 17.67 -25.34
CA PRO A 147 -5.62 16.47 -24.60
C PRO A 147 -4.18 16.03 -24.89
N LEU A 148 -3.72 16.17 -26.14
CA LEU A 148 -2.35 15.83 -26.54
C LEU A 148 -1.30 16.72 -25.84
N SER A 149 -1.63 17.99 -25.59
CA SER A 149 -0.71 18.95 -24.92
C SER A 149 -0.48 18.64 -23.43
N LEU A 150 -1.43 17.94 -22.80
CA LEU A 150 -1.35 17.56 -21.40
C LEU A 150 -0.52 16.30 -21.19
N LEU A 151 -0.48 15.42 -22.19
CA LEU A 151 0.19 14.13 -22.09
C LEU A 151 1.72 14.28 -22.12
N ASN A 152 2.38 13.63 -21.17
CA ASN A 152 3.83 13.49 -21.14
C ASN A 152 4.19 12.02 -20.90
N ILE A 153 4.72 11.35 -21.94
CA ILE A 153 5.05 9.92 -21.88
C ILE A 153 6.35 9.60 -21.15
N ARG A 154 7.21 10.61 -20.90
CA ARG A 154 8.54 10.40 -20.30
C ARG A 154 8.51 9.59 -18.99
N PRO A 155 7.58 9.83 -18.04
CA PRO A 155 7.54 9.06 -16.80
C PRO A 155 7.23 7.57 -17.00
N VAL A 156 6.41 7.22 -18.00
CA VAL A 156 6.06 5.83 -18.30
C VAL A 156 7.24 5.12 -18.97
N VAL A 157 7.85 5.75 -19.97
CA VAL A 157 9.03 5.20 -20.67
C VAL A 157 10.20 5.00 -19.69
N ALA A 158 10.42 5.96 -18.78
CA ALA A 158 11.44 5.84 -17.75
C ALA A 158 11.20 4.63 -16.83
N ALA A 159 9.98 4.45 -16.33
CA ALA A 159 9.64 3.31 -15.47
C ALA A 159 9.84 1.96 -16.18
N THR A 160 9.51 1.88 -17.47
CA THR A 160 9.73 0.66 -18.27
C THR A 160 11.22 0.39 -18.49
N ARG A 161 12.02 1.41 -18.82
CA ARG A 161 13.47 1.26 -19.00
C ARG A 161 14.18 0.87 -17.70
N GLU A 162 13.78 1.48 -16.59
CA GLU A 162 14.32 1.16 -15.26
C GLU A 162 14.03 -0.29 -14.89
N PHE A 163 12.83 -0.80 -15.20
CA PHE A 163 12.50 -2.20 -14.98
C PHE A 163 13.42 -3.15 -15.77
N PHE A 164 13.59 -2.96 -17.07
CA PHE A 164 14.39 -3.88 -17.89
C PHE A 164 15.91 -3.67 -17.74
N GLY A 165 16.36 -2.45 -17.47
CA GLY A 165 17.79 -2.12 -17.38
C GLY A 165 18.39 -2.26 -15.98
N GLY A 166 17.58 -2.11 -14.93
CA GLY A 166 18.06 -2.09 -13.54
C GLY A 166 17.53 -3.22 -12.65
N SER A 167 16.58 -4.04 -13.13
CA SER A 167 16.05 -5.13 -12.31
C SER A 167 17.02 -6.31 -12.25
N GLN A 168 17.26 -6.82 -11.04
CA GLN A 168 17.98 -8.07 -10.81
C GLN A 168 17.33 -9.29 -11.49
N LEU A 169 16.03 -9.21 -11.78
CA LEU A 169 15.29 -10.27 -12.47
C LEU A 169 15.38 -10.15 -14.00
N SER A 170 15.89 -9.03 -14.51
CA SER A 170 16.13 -8.80 -15.94
C SER A 170 17.60 -9.10 -16.22
N GLN A 171 17.89 -10.38 -16.45
CA GLN A 171 19.24 -10.87 -16.70
C GLN A 171 19.42 -11.22 -18.18
N PHE A 172 20.67 -11.31 -18.62
CA PHE A 172 20.97 -11.86 -19.93
C PHE A 172 20.52 -13.32 -19.98
N MET A 173 19.82 -13.67 -21.06
CA MET A 173 19.40 -15.05 -21.29
C MET A 173 20.63 -15.94 -21.43
N ASP A 174 20.64 -17.08 -20.76
CA ASP A 174 21.66 -18.10 -21.00
C ASP A 174 21.42 -18.69 -22.39
N GLN A 175 22.45 -18.68 -23.22
CA GLN A 175 22.39 -19.14 -24.61
C GLN A 175 23.31 -20.34 -24.85
N THR A 176 23.82 -20.96 -23.78
CA THR A 176 24.76 -22.08 -23.89
C THR A 176 24.13 -23.28 -24.61
N ASN A 177 22.85 -23.56 -24.35
CA ASN A 177 22.08 -24.59 -25.05
C ASN A 177 20.55 -24.31 -24.93
N PRO A 178 19.69 -25.01 -25.68
CA PRO A 178 18.23 -24.83 -25.61
C PRO A 178 17.56 -25.27 -24.29
N LEU A 179 18.29 -25.90 -23.37
CA LEU A 179 17.79 -26.32 -22.05
C LEU A 179 18.11 -25.28 -20.95
N ALA A 180 19.00 -24.33 -21.24
CA ALA A 180 19.43 -23.27 -20.35
C ALA A 180 18.50 -22.06 -20.38
#